data_AF-A0A449BK04-F1
#
_entry.id   AF-A0A449BK04-F1
#
_cell.length_a   1.000
_cell.length_b   1.000
_cell.length_c   1.000
_cell.angle_alpha   90.00
_cell.angle_beta   90.00
_cell.angle_gamma   90.00
#
_symmetry.space_group_name_H-M   'P 1'
#
loop_
_entity.id
_entity.type
_entity.pdbx_description
1 polymer ?
#
loop_
_entity_poly.entity_id
_entity_poly.type
_entity_poly.pdbx_seq_one_letter_code
_entity_poly.pdbx_strand_id
1 'polypeptide(L)'
;MKTFKLARKTKEGFSVILVDLDDFKMINDTMGHHIGDEALKMTAYLLRTSIPQTDFVARFGGVEFYIISESDTDDKVHELIQKIEYNFELHNSYSQSFKLSPSIGYTLVEAESTKTVHGLQELVDVEMYKNKMTRKERNKLTIRSN
;
A
#
# COMPACT_ATOMS: atom_id res chain seq x y z
N MET A 1 14.99 -23.21 1.79
CA MET A 1 14.56 -21.93 1.18
C MET A 1 13.57 -22.27 0.07
N LYS A 2 12.28 -21.97 0.23
CA LYS A 2 11.26 -22.33 -0.79
C LYS A 2 11.28 -21.27 -1.89
N THR A 3 11.75 -21.63 -3.06
CA THR A 3 11.72 -20.77 -4.25
C THR A 3 10.29 -20.74 -4.78
N PHE A 4 9.54 -19.67 -4.48
CA PHE A 4 8.25 -19.44 -5.11
C PHE A 4 8.53 -18.85 -6.51
N LYS A 5 8.33 -19.67 -7.55
CA LYS A 5 8.23 -19.18 -8.92
C LYS A 5 6.92 -18.42 -9.03
N LEU A 6 6.99 -17.13 -9.31
CA LEU A 6 5.81 -16.34 -9.61
C LEU A 6 5.29 -16.75 -10.98
N ALA A 7 4.47 -17.80 -11.02
CA ALA A 7 3.98 -18.38 -12.26
C ALA A 7 2.75 -17.62 -12.75
N ARG A 8 2.95 -16.41 -13.33
CA ARG A 8 1.97 -15.84 -14.25
C ARG A 8 2.32 -16.28 -15.67
N LYS A 9 1.32 -16.79 -16.38
CA LYS A 9 1.41 -17.27 -17.77
C LYS A 9 1.15 -16.14 -18.78
N THR A 10 1.23 -14.89 -18.35
CA THR A 10 0.88 -13.70 -19.15
C THR A 10 2.13 -13.17 -19.84
N LYS A 11 2.00 -12.76 -21.11
CA LYS A 11 3.09 -12.11 -21.87
C LYS A 11 3.35 -10.66 -21.47
N GLU A 12 2.62 -10.19 -20.46
CA GLU A 12 2.59 -8.80 -20.01
C GLU A 12 3.16 -8.72 -18.60
N GLY A 13 3.81 -7.59 -18.31
CA GLY A 13 4.35 -7.30 -17.00
C GLY A 13 3.25 -7.10 -15.96
N PHE A 14 3.65 -6.81 -14.73
CA PHE A 14 2.73 -6.49 -13.64
C PHE A 14 3.47 -5.64 -12.60
N SER A 15 2.74 -5.14 -11.60
CA SER A 15 3.33 -4.46 -10.46
C SER A 15 3.04 -5.16 -9.14
N VAL A 16 3.98 -5.04 -8.21
CA VAL A 16 3.80 -5.34 -6.80
C VAL A 16 3.77 -4.02 -6.06
N ILE A 17 2.70 -3.77 -5.31
CA ILE A 17 2.52 -2.55 -4.52
C ILE A 17 2.40 -2.96 -3.05
N LEU A 18 3.15 -2.30 -2.18
CA LEU A 18 3.07 -2.45 -0.73
C LEU A 18 2.42 -1.20 -0.13
N VAL A 19 1.44 -1.42 0.73
CA VAL A 19 0.75 -0.40 1.51
C VAL A 19 0.97 -0.69 2.99
N ASP A 20 1.47 0.31 3.72
CA ASP A 20 1.66 0.26 5.17
C ASP A 20 0.89 1.42 5.83
N LEU A 21 0.16 1.15 6.91
CA LEU A 21 -0.57 2.20 7.64
C LEU A 21 0.34 2.95 8.60
N ASP A 22 0.51 4.25 8.33
CA ASP A 22 1.25 5.15 9.20
C ASP A 22 0.53 5.30 10.56
N ASP A 23 1.33 5.38 11.62
CA ASP A 23 0.88 5.66 13.00
C ASP A 23 -0.25 4.75 13.52
N PHE A 24 -0.45 3.56 12.96
CA PHE A 24 -1.49 2.62 13.40
C PHE A 24 -1.41 2.26 14.89
N LYS A 25 -0.19 2.20 15.45
CA LYS A 25 0.00 2.00 16.89
C LYS A 25 -0.67 3.10 17.72
N MET A 26 -0.65 4.35 17.24
CA MET A 26 -1.32 5.47 17.91
C MET A 26 -2.85 5.28 17.95
N ILE A 27 -3.45 4.69 16.91
CA ILE A 27 -4.88 4.33 16.90
C ILE A 27 -5.15 3.32 18.01
N ASN A 28 -4.36 2.23 18.08
CA ASN A 28 -4.51 1.22 19.13
C ASN A 28 -4.32 1.79 20.54
N ASP A 29 -3.26 2.57 20.73
CA ASP A 29 -2.89 3.09 22.05
C ASP A 29 -3.88 4.16 22.54
N THR A 30 -4.45 4.97 21.63
CA THR A 30 -5.38 6.06 21.98
C THR A 30 -6.84 5.61 22.05
N MET A 31 -7.24 4.69 21.17
CA MET A 31 -8.64 4.34 20.95
C MET A 31 -8.97 2.88 21.26
N GLY A 32 -7.96 2.07 21.55
CA GLY A 32 -8.09 0.64 21.85
C GLY A 32 -8.10 -0.24 20.60
N HIS A 33 -7.75 -1.52 20.81
CA HIS A 33 -7.59 -2.51 19.74
C HIS A 33 -8.84 -2.75 18.88
N HIS A 34 -10.04 -2.61 19.45
CA HIS A 34 -11.28 -2.75 18.69
C HIS A 34 -11.39 -1.71 17.56
N ILE A 35 -10.94 -0.47 17.79
CA ILE A 35 -10.87 0.55 16.74
C ILE A 35 -9.73 0.25 15.77
N GLY A 36 -8.61 -0.31 16.24
CA GLY A 36 -7.57 -0.81 15.36
C GLY A 36 -8.07 -1.86 14.37
N ASP A 37 -8.91 -2.79 14.82
CA ASP A 37 -9.52 -3.80 13.95
C ASP A 37 -10.47 -3.17 12.92
N GLU A 38 -11.27 -2.18 13.33
CA GLU A 38 -12.11 -1.42 12.40
C GLU A 38 -11.29 -0.60 11.39
N ALA A 39 -10.17 -0.02 11.83
CA ALA A 39 -9.23 0.66 10.95
C ALA A 39 -8.64 -0.31 9.90
N LEU A 40 -8.28 -1.54 10.29
CA LEU A 40 -7.79 -2.55 9.35
C LEU A 40 -8.87 -3.01 8.35
N LYS A 41 -10.12 -3.20 8.83
CA LYS A 41 -11.26 -3.53 7.95
C LYS A 41 -11.54 -2.41 6.96
N MET A 42 -11.50 -1.16 7.42
CA MET A 42 -11.70 0.01 6.58
C MET A 42 -10.59 0.14 5.54
N THR A 43 -9.33 -0.04 5.93
CA THR A 43 -8.19 -0.10 4.99
C THR A 43 -8.42 -1.16 3.92
N ALA A 44 -8.78 -2.38 4.30
CA ALA A 44 -9.05 -3.45 3.34
C ALA A 44 -10.20 -3.09 2.37
N TYR A 45 -11.27 -2.48 2.88
CA TYR A 45 -12.38 -1.98 2.08
C TYR A 45 -11.93 -0.90 1.08
N LEU A 46 -11.23 0.13 1.56
CA LEU A 46 -10.73 1.23 0.71
C LEU A 46 -9.82 0.72 -0.40
N LEU A 47 -8.86 -0.15 -0.09
CA LEU A 47 -7.97 -0.75 -1.08
C LEU A 47 -8.76 -1.56 -2.11
N ARG A 48 -9.68 -2.42 -1.67
CA ARG A 48 -10.48 -3.26 -2.58
C ARG A 48 -11.36 -2.43 -3.52
N THR A 49 -11.93 -1.33 -3.04
CA THR A 49 -12.73 -0.40 -3.87
C THR A 49 -11.89 0.49 -4.79
N SER A 50 -10.61 0.65 -4.48
CA SER A 50 -9.69 1.45 -5.29
C SER A 50 -9.18 0.69 -6.50
N ILE A 51 -8.96 -0.63 -6.38
CA ILE A 51 -8.30 -1.43 -7.42
C ILE A 51 -9.28 -2.20 -8.33
N PRO A 52 -8.94 -2.42 -9.63
CA PRO A 52 -9.70 -3.26 -10.56
C PRO A 52 -9.98 -4.68 -10.04
N GLN A 53 -11.09 -5.29 -10.45
CA GLN A 53 -11.45 -6.66 -10.03
C GLN A 53 -10.42 -7.73 -10.44
N THR A 54 -9.66 -7.48 -11.52
CA THR A 54 -8.57 -8.34 -11.98
C THR A 54 -7.35 -8.29 -11.06
N ASP A 55 -7.21 -7.22 -10.28
CA ASP A 55 -6.11 -7.04 -9.34
C ASP A 55 -6.39 -7.73 -8.01
N PHE A 56 -5.33 -8.21 -7.39
CA PHE A 56 -5.37 -8.93 -6.12
C PHE A 56 -4.86 -8.06 -4.98
N VAL A 57 -5.53 -8.10 -3.82
CA VAL A 57 -5.08 -7.45 -2.58
C VAL A 57 -5.10 -8.46 -1.43
N ALA A 58 -4.05 -8.48 -0.63
CA ALA A 58 -3.95 -9.31 0.56
C ALA A 58 -3.27 -8.56 1.71
N ARG A 59 -3.75 -8.80 2.93
CA ARG A 59 -3.05 -8.41 4.16
C ARG A 59 -1.94 -9.44 4.42
N PHE A 60 -0.69 -8.99 4.49
CA PHE A 60 0.46 -9.88 4.67
C PHE A 60 0.74 -10.16 6.15
N GLY A 61 0.63 -9.13 6.99
CA GLY A 61 0.83 -9.23 8.43
C GLY A 61 0.75 -7.85 9.07
N GLY A 62 0.41 -7.78 10.36
CA GLY A 62 0.33 -6.49 11.07
C GLY A 62 -0.59 -5.49 10.35
N VAL A 63 -0.01 -4.45 9.77
CA VAL A 63 -0.71 -3.36 9.07
C VAL A 63 -0.39 -3.29 7.58
N GLU A 64 0.35 -4.28 7.07
CA GLU A 64 0.89 -4.30 5.72
C GLU A 64 -0.07 -5.03 4.76
N PHE A 65 -0.28 -4.43 3.59
CA PHE A 65 -1.10 -4.97 2.51
C PHE A 65 -0.29 -4.98 1.21
N TYR A 66 -0.31 -6.11 0.52
CA TYR A 66 0.26 -6.24 -0.82
C TYR A 66 -0.85 -6.23 -1.86
N ILE A 67 -0.59 -5.56 -2.98
CA ILE A 67 -1.42 -5.56 -4.17
C ILE A 67 -0.58 -6.09 -5.33
N ILE A 68 -1.16 -7.02 -6.09
CA ILE A 68 -0.61 -7.49 -7.37
C ILE A 68 -1.53 -6.93 -8.45
N SER A 69 -1.00 -6.08 -9.31
CA SER A 69 -1.77 -5.34 -10.30
C SER A 69 -1.27 -5.59 -11.71
N GLU A 70 -2.19 -5.62 -12.68
CA GLU A 70 -1.86 -5.66 -14.11
C GLU A 70 -1.33 -4.33 -14.65
N SER A 71 -1.30 -3.27 -13.83
CA SER A 71 -0.58 -2.04 -14.12
C SER A 71 0.92 -2.32 -14.24
N ASP A 72 1.41 -2.36 -15.48
CA ASP A 72 2.76 -2.79 -15.85
C ASP A 72 3.70 -1.65 -16.25
N THR A 73 3.21 -0.41 -16.20
CA THR A 73 4.00 0.81 -16.43
C THR A 73 3.90 1.75 -15.25
N ASP A 74 4.89 2.61 -15.07
CA ASP A 74 4.90 3.62 -14.00
C ASP A 74 3.64 4.48 -14.03
N ASP A 75 3.22 4.97 -15.20
CA ASP A 75 2.02 5.81 -15.33
C ASP A 75 0.76 5.11 -14.81
N LYS A 76 0.55 3.84 -15.22
CA LYS A 76 -0.62 3.06 -14.78
C LYS A 76 -0.60 2.79 -13.28
N VAL A 77 0.59 2.54 -12.71
CA VAL A 77 0.72 2.34 -11.26
C VAL A 77 0.49 3.65 -10.51
N HIS A 78 1.00 4.77 -11.02
CA HIS A 78 0.76 6.10 -10.44
C HIS A 78 -0.73 6.46 -10.44
N GLU A 79 -1.46 6.20 -11.53
CA GLU A 79 -2.91 6.41 -11.57
C GLU A 79 -3.64 5.55 -10.52
N LEU A 80 -3.24 4.29 -10.37
CA LEU A 80 -3.79 3.40 -9.35
C LEU A 80 -3.51 3.90 -7.92
N ILE A 81 -2.28 4.34 -7.67
CA ILE A 81 -1.87 4.91 -6.37
C ILE A 81 -2.65 6.19 -6.07
N GLN A 82 -2.78 7.11 -7.02
CA GLN A 82 -3.56 8.33 -6.84
C GLN A 82 -5.02 8.03 -6.49
N LYS A 83 -5.62 7.02 -7.12
CA LYS A 83 -6.97 6.57 -6.80
C LYS A 83 -7.07 5.99 -5.38
N ILE A 84 -6.06 5.23 -4.95
CA ILE A 84 -5.97 4.74 -3.56
C ILE A 84 -5.88 5.93 -2.62
N GLU A 85 -4.90 6.82 -2.80
CA GLU A 85 -4.69 7.99 -1.94
C GLU A 85 -5.94 8.86 -1.85
N TYR A 86 -6.60 9.15 -2.98
CA TYR A 86 -7.86 9.90 -3.01
C TYR A 86 -8.95 9.27 -2.16
N ASN A 87 -9.13 7.94 -2.21
CA ASN A 87 -10.15 7.26 -1.41
C ASN A 87 -9.85 7.30 0.09
N PHE A 88 -8.57 7.24 0.47
CA PHE A 88 -8.16 7.43 1.87
C PHE A 88 -8.38 8.87 2.32
N GLU A 89 -8.05 9.86 1.48
CA GLU A 89 -8.32 11.27 1.76
C GLU A 89 -9.82 11.54 1.89
N LEU A 90 -10.64 11.01 0.98
CA LEU A 90 -12.09 11.12 1.04
C LEU A 90 -12.65 10.51 2.32
N HIS A 91 -12.22 9.30 2.68
CA HIS A 91 -12.56 8.70 3.97
C HIS A 91 -12.18 9.61 5.13
N ASN A 92 -10.96 10.16 5.10
CA ASN A 92 -10.46 11.07 6.12
C ASN A 92 -11.25 12.39 6.16
N SER A 93 -11.80 12.90 5.06
CA SER A 93 -12.62 14.12 5.09
C SER A 93 -13.94 13.93 5.84
N TYR A 94 -14.52 12.72 5.81
CA TYR A 94 -15.81 12.44 6.46
C TYR A 94 -15.71 11.71 7.80
N SER A 95 -14.65 10.92 8.01
CA SER A 95 -14.48 10.11 9.22
C SER A 95 -14.18 11.00 10.43
N GLN A 96 -15.02 10.89 11.46
CA GLN A 96 -14.81 11.55 12.75
C GLN A 96 -14.09 10.67 13.77
N SER A 97 -14.02 9.36 13.55
CA SER A 97 -13.48 8.40 14.52
C SER A 97 -11.95 8.32 14.46
N PHE A 98 -11.38 8.05 13.29
CA PHE A 98 -9.93 7.95 13.10
C PHE A 98 -9.56 8.36 11.67
N LYS A 99 -8.29 8.70 11.46
CA LYS A 99 -7.71 8.95 10.14
C LYS A 99 -6.80 7.80 9.74
N LEU A 100 -6.80 7.47 8.45
CA LEU A 100 -5.94 6.46 7.87
C LEU A 100 -4.97 7.13 6.89
N SER A 101 -3.68 6.93 7.11
CA SER A 101 -2.63 7.50 6.27
C SER A 101 -1.77 6.36 5.73
N PRO A 102 -1.94 5.97 4.45
CA PRO A 102 -1.11 4.92 3.87
C PRO A 102 0.22 5.50 3.38
N SER A 103 1.30 4.78 3.65
CA SER A 103 2.56 4.86 2.90
C SER A 103 2.58 3.79 1.83
N ILE A 104 2.91 4.14 0.60
CA ILE A 104 2.79 3.26 -0.56
C ILE A 104 4.10 3.21 -1.34
N GLY A 105 4.60 2.00 -1.61
CA GLY A 105 5.72 1.75 -2.50
C GLY A 105 5.35 0.71 -3.54
N TYR A 106 6.01 0.72 -4.70
CA TYR A 106 5.77 -0.28 -5.74
C TYR A 106 7.06 -0.69 -6.46
N THR A 107 6.99 -1.82 -7.16
CA THR A 107 7.99 -2.25 -8.12
C THR A 107 7.32 -2.86 -9.34
N LEU A 108 7.86 -2.56 -10.53
CA LEU A 108 7.43 -3.18 -11.78
C LEU A 108 8.17 -4.49 -12.00
N VAL A 109 7.47 -5.46 -12.58
CA VAL A 109 8.00 -6.76 -12.90
C VAL A 109 7.69 -7.09 -14.36
N GLU A 110 8.76 -7.23 -15.13
CA GLU A 110 8.67 -7.61 -16.54
C GLU A 110 8.20 -9.08 -16.68
N ALA A 111 7.54 -9.40 -17.79
CA ALA A 111 7.01 -10.74 -18.07
C ALA A 111 8.08 -11.85 -17.99
N GLU A 112 9.31 -11.54 -18.42
CA GLU A 112 10.44 -12.47 -18.43
C GLU A 112 11.33 -12.38 -17.17
N SER A 113 10.86 -11.68 -16.13
CA SER A 113 11.61 -11.49 -14.90
C SER A 113 11.93 -12.83 -14.22
N THR A 114 13.19 -13.01 -13.86
CA THR A 114 13.67 -14.17 -13.09
C THR A 114 13.76 -13.89 -11.59
N LYS A 115 13.28 -12.72 -11.14
CA LYS A 115 13.32 -12.32 -9.72
C LYS A 115 12.53 -13.29 -8.86
N THR A 116 13.07 -13.57 -7.68
CA THR A 116 12.37 -14.35 -6.66
C THR A 116 11.35 -13.49 -5.93
N VAL A 117 10.35 -14.12 -5.31
CA VAL A 117 9.40 -13.41 -4.44
C VAL A 117 10.13 -12.58 -3.38
N HIS A 118 11.16 -13.15 -2.75
CA HIS A 118 11.94 -12.44 -1.74
C HIS A 118 12.63 -11.19 -2.30
N GLY A 119 13.25 -11.28 -3.47
CA GLY A 119 13.86 -10.11 -4.10
C GLY A 119 12.84 -9.04 -4.52
N LEU A 120 11.62 -9.43 -4.88
CA LEU A 120 10.52 -8.48 -5.13
C LEU A 120 10.06 -7.79 -3.84
N GLN A 121 9.99 -8.54 -2.74
CA GLN A 121 9.66 -7.99 -1.41
C GLN A 121 10.69 -6.94 -0.99
N GLU A 122 11.99 -7.25 -1.08
CA GLU A 122 13.04 -6.28 -0.74
C GLU A 122 12.96 -4.98 -1.56
N LEU A 123 12.66 -5.09 -2.86
CA LEU A 123 12.52 -3.93 -3.74
C LEU A 123 11.33 -3.04 -3.35
N VAL A 124 10.18 -3.66 -3.10
CA VAL A 124 8.96 -2.89 -2.76
C VAL A 124 9.03 -2.32 -1.34
N ASP A 125 9.68 -3.01 -0.41
CA ASP A 125 9.91 -2.53 0.96
C ASP A 125 10.78 -1.26 0.96
N VAL A 126 11.86 -1.25 0.17
CA VAL A 126 12.72 -0.08 0.02
C VAL A 126 11.93 1.11 -0.51
N GLU A 127 11.09 0.90 -1.51
CA GLU A 127 10.31 1.99 -2.11
C GLU A 127 9.23 2.51 -1.15
N MET A 128 8.56 1.62 -0.44
CA MET A 128 7.57 1.98 0.59
C MET A 128 8.24 2.79 1.71
N TYR A 129 9.42 2.37 2.15
CA TYR A 129 10.16 3.07 3.19
C TYR A 129 10.55 4.49 2.75
N LYS A 130 11.00 4.68 1.49
CA LYS A 130 11.26 6.04 0.96
C LYS A 130 10.01 6.90 1.00
N ASN A 131 8.88 6.38 0.51
CA ASN A 131 7.60 7.10 0.54
C ASN A 131 7.22 7.53 1.96
N LYS A 132 7.34 6.60 2.92
CA LYS A 132 7.09 6.85 4.34
C LYS A 132 7.96 7.95 4.92
N MET A 133 9.25 7.97 4.58
CA MET A 133 10.18 9.01 5.03
C MET A 133 9.84 10.38 4.44
N THR A 134 9.57 10.46 3.14
CA THR A 134 9.15 11.70 2.49
C THR A 134 7.84 12.24 3.07
N ARG A 135 6.87 11.38 3.38
CA ARG A 135 5.62 11.77 4.07
C ARG A 135 5.89 12.33 5.46
N LYS A 136 6.73 11.67 6.27
CA LYS A 136 7.12 12.16 7.60
C LYS A 136 7.83 13.52 7.55
N GLU A 137 8.68 13.76 6.55
CA GLU A 137 9.34 15.04 6.36
C GLU A 137 8.36 16.15 6.00
N ARG A 138 7.44 15.90 5.07
CA ARG A 138 6.37 16.85 4.70
C ARG A 138 5.52 17.23 5.90
N ASN A 139 5.08 16.25 6.70
CA ASN A 139 4.26 16.50 7.89
C ASN A 139 5.00 17.35 8.94
N LYS A 140 6.32 17.14 9.11
CA LYS A 140 7.14 17.98 9.99
C LYS A 140 7.24 19.43 9.52
N LEU A 141 7.31 19.66 8.20
CA LEU A 141 7.36 21.01 7.64
C LEU A 141 6.02 21.73 7.83
N THR A 142 4.89 21.05 7.58
CA THR A 142 3.55 21.63 7.77
C THR A 142 3.30 22.07 9.22
N ILE A 143 3.76 21.30 10.21
CA ILE A 143 3.61 21.65 11.63
C ILE A 143 4.46 22.86 12.03
N ARG A 144 5.59 23.11 11.35
CA ARG A 144 6.46 24.26 11.62
C ARG A 144 6.00 25.57 10.97
N SER A 145 5.03 25.50 10.05
CA SER A 145 4.52 26.66 9.31
C SER A 145 3.17 27.18 9.83
N ASN A 146 2.63 26.59 10.89
CA ASN A 146 1.43 27.03 11.63
C ASN A 146 1.81 27.47 13.05
#